data_AF-A0A2E0HS17-F1
#
_entry.id   AF-A0A2E0HS17-F1
#
_cell.length_a   1.000
_cell.length_b   1.000
_cell.length_c   1.000
_cell.angle_alpha   90.00
_cell.angle_beta   90.00
_cell.angle_gamma   90.00
#
_symmetry.space_group_name_H-M   'P 1'
#
loop_
_entity.id
_entity.type
_entity.pdbx_description
1 polymer ?
#
loop_
_entity_poly.entity_id
_entity_poly.type
_entity_poly.pdbx_seq_one_letter_code
_entity_poly.pdbx_strand_id
1 'polypeptide(L)'
;MKLEFKNDRVKDGSKTIANIRGDRLRRDTGSTTLCNVRNDRVRKGTGSSTLCNVRNGDIRDGSGSSRKAKVKDIKKMIRGSDSLSDVFVAAIWQTFIR
;
A
#
# COMPACT_ATOMS: atom_id res chain seq x y z
N MET A 1 3.01 -4.58 -15.49
CA MET A 1 3.87 -4.62 -14.29
C MET A 1 3.20 -5.53 -13.26
N LYS A 2 3.91 -6.50 -12.68
CA LYS A 2 3.35 -7.40 -11.66
C LYS A 2 4.28 -7.37 -10.45
N LEU A 3 3.87 -6.65 -9.41
CA LEU A 3 4.65 -6.56 -8.19
C LEU A 3 4.56 -7.88 -7.41
N GLU A 4 5.51 -8.12 -6.52
CA GLU A 4 5.50 -9.25 -5.58
C GLU A 4 5.69 -8.73 -4.16
N PHE A 5 4.86 -9.21 -3.23
CA PHE A 5 5.10 -9.08 -1.81
C PHE A 5 5.66 -10.39 -1.27
N LYS A 6 6.87 -10.34 -0.71
CA LYS A 6 7.57 -11.50 -0.15
C LYS A 6 8.56 -11.07 0.93
N ASN A 7 8.57 -11.76 2.07
CA ASN A 7 9.48 -11.50 3.19
C ASN A 7 9.50 -10.01 3.60
N ASP A 8 8.31 -9.44 3.83
CA ASP A 8 8.10 -8.03 4.18
C ASP A 8 8.62 -7.01 3.15
N ARG A 9 8.88 -7.44 1.91
CA ARG A 9 9.37 -6.60 0.82
C ARG A 9 8.40 -6.57 -0.33
N VAL A 10 8.26 -5.39 -0.93
CA VAL A 10 7.62 -5.18 -2.22
C VAL A 10 8.70 -5.15 -3.28
N LYS A 11 8.56 -6.03 -4.26
CA LYS A 11 9.53 -6.25 -5.32
C LYS A 11 8.93 -5.95 -6.69
N ASP A 12 9.77 -5.42 -7.55
CA ASP A 12 9.55 -5.34 -9.00
C ASP A 12 10.65 -6.17 -9.68
N GLY A 13 10.29 -7.38 -10.12
CA GLY A 13 11.27 -8.39 -10.53
C GLY A 13 12.24 -8.76 -9.41
N SER A 14 13.55 -8.63 -9.67
CA SER A 14 14.60 -8.91 -8.69
C SER A 14 14.80 -7.77 -7.68
N LYS A 15 14.39 -6.54 -8.01
CA LYS A 15 14.63 -5.34 -7.21
C LYS A 15 13.62 -5.22 -6.08
N THR A 16 14.11 -4.93 -4.87
CA THR A 16 13.25 -4.48 -3.76
C THR A 16 13.04 -2.98 -3.89
N ILE A 17 11.78 -2.54 -4.00
CA ILE A 17 11.42 -1.13 -4.15
C ILE A 17 10.82 -0.54 -2.87
N ALA A 18 10.31 -1.40 -1.99
CA ALA A 18 9.86 -1.03 -0.66
C ALA A 18 9.93 -2.19 0.34
N ASN A 19 9.87 -1.85 1.62
CA ASN A 19 9.70 -2.80 2.71
C ASN A 19 8.60 -2.34 3.68
N ILE A 20 7.96 -3.28 4.34
CA ILE A 20 6.98 -3.02 5.40
C ILE A 20 7.65 -3.25 6.74
N ARG A 21 7.54 -2.29 7.66
CA ARG A 21 8.00 -2.47 9.04
C ARG A 21 7.11 -1.70 10.01
N GLY A 22 6.37 -2.48 10.81
CA GLY A 22 5.29 -1.96 11.66
C GLY A 22 4.16 -1.42 10.78
N ASP A 23 3.78 -0.18 11.03
CA ASP A 23 2.72 0.56 10.32
C ASP A 23 3.22 1.31 9.08
N ARG A 24 4.46 1.08 8.63
CA ARG A 24 5.11 1.91 7.60
C ARG A 24 5.49 1.11 6.36
N LEU A 25 5.21 1.70 5.20
CA LEU A 25 5.82 1.34 3.93
C LEU A 25 7.04 2.23 3.72
N ARG A 26 8.22 1.61 3.59
CA ARG A 26 9.52 2.28 3.52
C ARG A 26 10.18 2.03 2.17
N ARG A 27 11.04 2.94 1.73
CA ARG A 27 11.73 2.86 0.45
C ARG A 27 12.82 1.78 0.46
N ASP A 28 12.89 1.00 -0.62
CA ASP A 28 13.89 -0.05 -0.86
C ASP A 28 14.06 -0.96 0.36
N THR A 29 15.28 -1.13 0.86
CA THR A 29 15.62 -1.81 2.11
C THR A 29 15.88 -0.84 3.28
N GLY A 30 15.70 0.47 3.05
CA GLY A 30 16.04 1.52 4.00
C GLY A 30 14.94 1.84 5.02
N SER A 31 15.16 2.91 5.78
CA SER A 31 14.25 3.40 6.84
C SER A 31 13.33 4.54 6.40
N THR A 32 13.55 5.14 5.24
CA THR A 32 12.76 6.27 4.71
C THR A 32 11.31 5.86 4.50
N THR A 33 10.39 6.49 5.24
CA THR A 33 8.96 6.17 5.17
C THR A 33 8.31 6.88 3.99
N LEU A 34 7.69 6.12 3.09
CA LEU A 34 6.92 6.64 1.95
C LEU A 34 5.50 6.99 2.39
N CYS A 35 4.88 6.08 3.14
CA CYS A 35 3.59 6.28 3.78
C CYS A 35 3.46 5.41 5.04
N ASN A 36 2.51 5.78 5.89
CA ASN A 36 2.10 4.98 7.03
C ASN A 36 0.63 4.60 6.93
N VAL A 37 0.25 3.51 7.57
CA VAL A 37 -1.14 3.04 7.64
C VAL A 37 -1.64 3.17 9.07
N ARG A 38 -2.86 3.66 9.25
CA ARG A 38 -3.51 3.70 10.57
C ARG A 38 -5.01 3.60 10.39
N ASN A 39 -5.59 2.58 11.04
CA ASN A 39 -6.96 2.15 10.83
C ASN A 39 -7.20 1.82 9.34
N ASP A 40 -8.18 2.46 8.73
CA ASP A 40 -8.56 2.35 7.34
C ASP A 40 -7.81 3.31 6.40
N ARG A 41 -6.82 4.07 6.90
CA ARG A 41 -6.19 5.18 6.16
C ARG A 41 -4.74 4.92 5.83
N VAL A 42 -4.35 5.29 4.61
CA VAL A 42 -2.98 5.48 4.17
C VAL A 42 -2.63 6.96 4.28
N ARG A 43 -1.51 7.28 4.91
CA ARG A 43 -1.09 8.66 5.23
C ARG A 43 0.30 8.96 4.68
N LYS A 44 0.53 10.23 4.30
CA LYS A 44 1.78 10.67 3.67
C LYS A 44 2.96 10.62 4.65
N GLY A 45 4.06 9.96 4.24
CA GLY A 45 5.29 9.88 5.03
C GLY A 45 5.02 9.38 6.46
N THR A 46 5.45 10.16 7.45
CA THR A 46 5.20 9.92 8.88
C THR A 46 4.06 10.78 9.45
N GLY A 47 3.40 11.60 8.62
CA GLY A 47 2.37 12.55 9.05
C GLY A 47 0.96 11.96 9.16
N SER A 48 -0.02 12.84 9.34
CA SER A 48 -1.45 12.51 9.51
C SER A 48 -2.30 12.71 8.26
N SER A 49 -1.78 13.42 7.24
CA SER A 49 -2.50 13.72 6.00
C SER A 49 -2.84 12.44 5.23
N THR A 50 -4.13 12.20 5.01
CA THR A 50 -4.62 10.98 4.37
C THR A 50 -4.52 11.08 2.85
N LEU A 51 -3.87 10.09 2.23
CA LEU A 51 -3.76 9.95 0.78
C LEU A 51 -4.96 9.19 0.21
N CYS A 52 -5.30 8.08 0.86
CA CYS A 52 -6.47 7.27 0.53
C CYS A 52 -6.99 6.53 1.77
N ASN A 53 -8.22 6.04 1.69
CA ASN A 53 -8.81 5.17 2.69
C ASN A 53 -9.40 3.90 2.05
N VAL A 54 -9.59 2.88 2.87
CA VAL A 54 -10.17 1.60 2.47
C VAL A 54 -11.44 1.31 3.25
N ARG A 55 -12.56 1.15 2.55
CA ARG A 55 -13.83 0.82 3.19
C ARG A 55 -14.68 -0.07 2.30
N ASN A 56 -15.19 -1.16 2.87
CA ASN A 56 -15.98 -2.18 2.16
C ASN A 56 -15.27 -2.75 0.92
N GLY A 57 -13.94 -2.94 0.99
CA GLY A 57 -13.11 -3.42 -0.11
C GLY A 57 -12.82 -2.40 -1.21
N ASP A 58 -13.24 -1.14 -1.04
CA ASP A 58 -12.98 -0.05 -1.96
C ASP A 58 -11.86 0.86 -1.46
N ILE A 59 -10.96 1.24 -2.37
CA ILE A 59 -9.96 2.30 -2.14
C ILE A 59 -10.54 3.62 -2.62
N ARG A 60 -10.47 4.66 -1.78
CA ARG A 60 -11.09 5.98 -1.96
C ARG A 60 -10.09 7.11 -1.73
N ASP A 61 -10.29 8.26 -2.37
CA ASP A 61 -9.36 9.40 -2.23
C ASP A 61 -9.50 10.13 -0.90
N GLY A 62 -8.35 10.46 -0.30
CA GLY A 62 -8.28 11.20 0.96
C GLY A 62 -9.17 10.57 2.03
N SER A 63 -10.05 11.39 2.63
CA SER A 63 -11.09 10.96 3.58
C SER A 63 -12.49 10.84 2.95
N GLY A 64 -12.60 10.92 1.61
CA GLY A 64 -13.86 10.90 0.90
C GLY A 64 -14.48 9.50 0.76
N SER A 65 -15.65 9.46 0.13
CA SER A 65 -16.44 8.23 -0.10
C SER A 65 -16.34 7.68 -1.53
N SER A 66 -15.86 8.48 -2.49
CA SER A 66 -15.81 8.09 -3.91
C SER A 66 -14.75 7.02 -4.18
N ARG A 67 -15.20 5.86 -4.65
CA ARG A 67 -14.36 4.72 -5.02
C ARG A 67 -13.47 5.03 -6.22
N LYS A 68 -12.19 4.64 -6.13
CA LYS A 68 -11.20 4.71 -7.20
C LYS A 68 -10.74 3.34 -7.69
N ALA A 69 -10.62 2.38 -6.78
CA ALA A 69 -10.24 1.01 -7.11
C ALA A 69 -10.89 0.03 -6.14
N LYS A 70 -10.94 -1.25 -6.51
CA LYS A 70 -11.30 -2.34 -5.59
C LYS A 70 -10.03 -3.05 -5.13
N VAL A 71 -9.91 -3.30 -3.83
CA VAL A 71 -8.75 -3.97 -3.25
C VAL A 71 -8.52 -5.34 -3.90
N LYS A 72 -9.59 -6.10 -4.16
CA LYS A 72 -9.50 -7.42 -4.80
C LYS A 72 -8.83 -7.40 -6.18
N ASP A 73 -8.99 -6.31 -6.93
CA ASP A 73 -8.41 -6.19 -8.27
C ASP A 73 -6.95 -5.76 -8.17
N ILE A 74 -6.61 -4.93 -7.19
CA ILE A 74 -5.23 -4.59 -6.86
C ILE A 74 -4.45 -5.81 -6.33
N LYS A 75 -5.06 -6.67 -5.50
CA LYS A 75 -4.41 -7.90 -5.02
C LYS A 75 -3.94 -8.80 -6.17
N LYS A 76 -4.69 -8.87 -7.27
CA LYS A 76 -4.29 -9.63 -8.48
C LYS A 76 -3.04 -9.05 -9.17
N MET A 77 -2.76 -7.76 -8.99
CA MET A 77 -1.58 -7.08 -9.53
C MET A 77 -0.32 -7.29 -8.67
N ILE A 78 -0.48 -7.70 -7.41
CA ILE A 78 0.60 -7.87 -6.44
C ILE A 78 0.60 -9.33 -5.95
N ARG A 79 1.48 -10.15 -6.52
CA ARG A 79 1.65 -11.56 -6.09
C ARG A 79 1.96 -11.62 -4.59
N GLY A 80 1.31 -12.52 -3.84
CA GLY A 80 1.57 -12.70 -2.40
C GLY A 80 0.87 -11.68 -1.49
N SER A 81 0.12 -10.73 -2.06
CA SER A 81 -0.61 -9.70 -1.30
C SER A 81 -1.82 -10.22 -0.51
N ASP A 82 -2.20 -11.50 -0.66
CA ASP A 82 -3.26 -12.11 0.14
C ASP A 82 -2.95 -12.12 1.64
N SER A 83 -1.65 -12.11 1.99
CA SER A 83 -1.16 -11.99 3.37
C SER A 83 -1.21 -10.55 3.92
N LEU A 84 -1.43 -9.55 3.07
CA LEU A 84 -1.49 -8.15 3.47
C LEU A 84 -2.92 -7.76 3.83
N SER A 85 -3.04 -6.93 4.88
CA SER A 85 -4.28 -6.19 5.11
C SER A 85 -4.61 -5.29 3.93
N ASP A 86 -5.90 -5.05 3.72
CA ASP A 86 -6.38 -4.27 2.58
C ASP A 86 -5.83 -2.83 2.56
N VAL A 87 -5.56 -2.22 3.73
CA VAL A 87 -4.95 -0.89 3.81
C VAL A 87 -3.49 -0.88 3.35
N PHE A 88 -2.73 -1.95 3.59
CA PHE A 88 -1.38 -2.08 3.03
C PHE A 88 -1.40 -2.32 1.52
N VAL A 89 -2.37 -3.08 1.01
CA VAL A 89 -2.57 -3.21 -0.44
C VAL A 89 -2.85 -1.84 -1.08
N ALA A 90 -3.70 -1.04 -0.44
CA ALA A 90 -3.97 0.33 -0.87
C ALA A 90 -2.72 1.23 -0.76
N ALA A 91 -1.88 1.05 0.24
CA ALA A 91 -0.63 1.79 0.39
C ALA A 91 0.34 1.51 -0.78
N ILE A 92 0.48 0.24 -1.18
CA ILE A 92 1.30 -0.15 -2.33
C ILE A 92 0.73 0.44 -3.62
N TRP A 93 -0.59 0.32 -3.83
CA TRP A 93 -1.26 0.90 -4.99
C TRP A 93 -1.07 2.41 -5.10
N GLN A 94 -1.34 3.14 -4.01
CA GLN A 94 -1.23 4.59 -3.95
C GLN A 94 0.19 5.11 -4.21
N THR A 95 1.21 4.27 -3.95
CA THR A 95 2.63 4.67 -4.04
C THR A 95 3.27 4.26 -5.37
N PHE A 96 2.88 3.13 -5.96
CA PHE A 96 3.60 2.53 -7.08
C PHE A 96 2.76 2.12 -8.29
N ILE A 97 1.43 2.10 -8.19
CA ILE A 97 0.55 1.60 -9.26
C ILE A 97 -0.36 2.70 -9.80
N ARG A 98 -0.93 3.51 -8.90
CA ARG A 98 -1.78 4.66 -9.22
C ARG A 98 -0.99 5.75 -9.92
#